data_AF-A0A1A8EXT2-F1
#
_entry.id   AF-A0A1A8EXT2-F1
#
_cell.length_a   1.000
_cell.length_b   1.000
_cell.length_c   1.000
_cell.angle_alpha   90.00
_cell.angle_beta   90.00
_cell.angle_gamma   90.00
#
_symmetry.space_group_name_H-M   'P 1'
#
loop_
_entity.id
_entity.type
_entity.pdbx_description
1 polymer ?
#
loop_
_entity_poly.entity_id
_entity_poly.type
_entity_poly.pdbx_seq_one_letter_code
_entity_poly.pdbx_strand_id
1 'polypeptide(L)'
;MKSPPGHREAADAGHAGVSVNMMKKKNPHKKHKSSLGPTTKVLSQPRRNIVGCRIQHIWKEGGGHVVWKGTVLDQVPVNPSLYLIKYDGFDCVYGLELHKDERVQGLEVLPDRLAKSRLTDVSLADSMIGKAVEHMFETE
;
A
#
# COMPACT_ATOMS: atom_id res chain seq x y z
N MET A 1 -29.45 -51.34 41.24
CA MET A 1 -30.17 -51.00 42.48
C MET A 1 -30.92 -49.69 42.28
N LYS A 2 -32.23 -49.72 42.57
CA LYS A 2 -33.14 -48.61 42.98
C LYS A 2 -33.03 -47.21 42.31
N SER A 3 -33.93 -47.01 41.33
CA SER A 3 -35.04 -46.04 41.24
C SER A 3 -34.85 -44.49 41.37
N PRO A 4 -35.74 -43.70 40.70
CA PRO A 4 -35.56 -42.29 40.31
C PRO A 4 -36.46 -41.33 41.14
N PRO A 5 -36.66 -40.08 40.69
CA PRO A 5 -38.05 -39.61 40.60
C PRO A 5 -38.37 -38.96 39.24
N GLY A 6 -39.48 -39.38 38.66
CA GLY A 6 -40.24 -38.58 37.71
C GLY A 6 -41.19 -37.64 38.45
N HIS A 7 -41.68 -36.58 37.78
CA HIS A 7 -43.03 -36.56 37.22
C HIS A 7 -43.34 -35.19 36.60
N ARG A 8 -43.90 -35.22 35.39
CA ARG A 8 -45.07 -34.45 34.88
C ARG A 8 -44.99 -34.50 33.34
N GLU A 9 -45.74 -35.40 32.69
CA GLU A 9 -47.13 -35.21 32.21
C GLU A 9 -47.27 -33.99 31.27
N ALA A 10 -47.91 -34.06 30.11
CA ALA A 10 -48.63 -35.12 29.41
C ALA A 10 -48.95 -34.63 27.99
N ALA A 11 -49.09 -35.59 27.07
CA ALA A 11 -49.97 -35.61 25.89
C ALA A 11 -49.73 -34.57 24.76
N ASP A 12 -50.04 -34.80 23.49
CA ASP A 12 -50.76 -35.89 22.84
C ASP A 12 -50.41 -35.92 21.34
N ALA A 13 -50.71 -37.06 20.73
CA ALA A 13 -50.90 -37.42 19.34
C ALA A 13 -51.39 -36.30 18.40
N GLY A 14 -51.26 -36.37 17.09
CA GLY A 14 -51.03 -37.48 16.18
C GLY A 14 -51.16 -36.88 14.77
N HIS A 15 -50.39 -37.41 13.82
CA HIS A 15 -50.86 -38.36 12.82
C HIS A 15 -51.40 -37.75 11.51
N ALA A 16 -50.74 -38.24 10.46
CA ALA A 16 -51.30 -38.61 9.17
C ALA A 16 -51.42 -37.53 8.08
N GLY A 17 -51.02 -37.94 6.88
CA GLY A 17 -51.58 -37.40 5.64
C GLY A 17 -50.56 -36.97 4.60
N VAL A 18 -49.90 -37.93 3.97
CA VAL A 18 -49.13 -37.76 2.72
C VAL A 18 -50.10 -37.49 1.56
N SER A 19 -49.84 -36.49 0.69
CA SER A 19 -49.85 -36.67 -0.78
C SER A 19 -49.69 -35.40 -1.66
N VAL A 20 -48.65 -35.49 -2.51
CA VAL A 20 -48.46 -35.10 -3.94
C VAL A 20 -48.89 -33.75 -4.56
N ASN A 21 -47.91 -33.22 -5.31
CA ASN A 21 -47.95 -32.63 -6.67
C ASN A 21 -48.76 -31.34 -6.95
N MET A 22 -48.08 -30.30 -7.45
CA MET A 22 -48.07 -29.88 -8.87
C MET A 22 -47.50 -28.46 -9.08
N MET A 23 -46.88 -28.27 -10.25
CA MET A 23 -46.19 -27.07 -10.71
C MET A 23 -47.09 -25.88 -11.10
N LYS A 24 -46.43 -24.72 -11.15
CA LYS A 24 -46.70 -23.49 -11.92
C LYS A 24 -47.68 -22.45 -11.36
N LYS A 25 -47.12 -21.27 -11.07
CA LYS A 25 -47.74 -19.98 -11.42
C LYS A 25 -46.66 -18.94 -11.78
N LYS A 26 -46.91 -18.18 -12.85
CA LYS A 26 -46.01 -17.19 -13.48
C LYS A 26 -46.58 -15.77 -13.29
N ASN A 27 -45.69 -14.76 -13.29
CA ASN A 27 -45.86 -13.31 -13.57
C ASN A 27 -46.35 -12.36 -12.44
N PRO A 28 -46.10 -11.02 -12.48
CA PRO A 28 -45.09 -10.22 -13.21
C PRO A 28 -44.46 -9.01 -12.41
N HIS A 29 -43.45 -8.35 -13.02
CA HIS A 29 -43.00 -6.95 -12.87
C HIS A 29 -42.82 -6.27 -11.48
N LYS A 30 -41.55 -5.96 -11.14
CA LYS A 30 -41.20 -4.65 -10.57
C LYS A 30 -39.88 -4.16 -11.16
N LYS A 31 -39.97 -3.24 -12.13
CA LYS A 31 -38.83 -2.45 -12.59
C LYS A 31 -38.57 -1.37 -11.54
N HIS A 32 -37.35 -1.29 -11.03
CA HIS A 32 -36.80 -0.02 -10.56
C HIS A 32 -35.61 0.31 -11.45
N LYS A 33 -35.85 1.22 -12.40
CA LYS A 33 -34.79 2.00 -13.05
C LYS A 33 -34.61 3.24 -12.20
N SER A 34 -33.47 3.38 -11.53
CA SER A 34 -32.91 4.70 -11.21
C SER A 34 -31.49 4.73 -11.76
N SER A 35 -31.40 5.28 -12.95
CA SER A 35 -30.19 5.80 -13.57
C SER A 35 -29.56 6.87 -12.69
N LEU A 36 -28.28 6.73 -12.34
CA LEU A 36 -27.26 7.78 -12.15
C LEU A 36 -25.93 7.05 -11.82
N GLY A 37 -24.99 6.99 -12.78
CA GLY A 37 -23.57 6.77 -12.46
C GLY A 37 -22.84 8.13 -12.47
N PRO A 38 -21.50 8.18 -12.37
CA PRO A 38 -20.58 7.41 -11.55
C PRO A 38 -19.99 8.30 -10.43
N THR A 39 -19.85 7.79 -9.21
CA THR A 39 -18.80 8.32 -8.32
C THR A 39 -17.94 7.14 -7.90
N THR A 40 -17.02 6.77 -8.78
CA THR A 40 -15.72 6.30 -8.29
C THR A 40 -15.20 7.44 -7.43
N LYS A 41 -15.55 7.43 -6.14
CA LYS A 41 -14.65 7.95 -5.13
C LYS A 41 -13.38 7.17 -5.39
N VAL A 42 -12.44 7.80 -6.09
CA VAL A 42 -11.05 7.38 -6.08
C VAL A 42 -10.71 7.51 -4.61
N LEU A 43 -10.91 6.41 -3.88
CA LEU A 43 -10.39 6.23 -2.55
C LEU A 43 -8.93 6.58 -2.74
N SER A 44 -8.50 7.72 -2.23
CA SER A 44 -7.10 8.12 -2.26
C SER A 44 -6.38 6.90 -1.73
N GLN A 45 -5.66 6.21 -2.63
CA GLN A 45 -4.97 5.00 -2.24
C GLN A 45 -4.16 5.37 -1.01
N PRO A 46 -4.24 4.59 0.09
CA PRO A 46 -3.41 4.85 1.25
C PRO A 46 -2.00 5.09 0.73
N ARG A 47 -1.46 6.30 0.96
CA ARG A 47 -0.15 6.68 0.42
C ARG A 47 0.80 5.56 0.84
N ARG A 48 1.26 4.78 -0.15
CA ARG A 48 2.12 3.64 0.13
C ARG A 48 3.39 4.20 0.75
N ASN A 49 3.89 3.55 1.80
CA ASN A 49 5.21 3.88 2.31
C ASN A 49 6.22 3.56 1.20
N ILE A 50 6.85 4.60 0.64
CA ILE A 50 7.84 4.49 -0.44
C ILE A 50 9.28 4.52 0.08
N VAL A 51 9.50 4.65 1.40
CA VAL A 51 10.84 4.60 1.99
C VAL A 51 11.47 3.23 1.73
N GLY A 52 12.72 3.24 1.24
CA GLY A 52 13.45 2.05 0.81
C GLY A 52 13.08 1.53 -0.58
N CYS A 53 12.12 2.15 -1.27
CA CYS A 53 11.76 1.78 -2.63
C CYS A 53 12.66 2.47 -3.66
N ARG A 54 12.84 1.80 -4.80
CA ARG A 54 13.31 2.43 -6.03
C ARG A 54 12.14 3.19 -6.66
N ILE A 55 12.44 4.37 -7.19
CA ILE A 55 11.46 5.22 -7.85
C ILE A 55 11.99 5.69 -9.20
N GLN A 56 11.07 6.02 -10.10
CA GLN A 56 11.32 6.87 -11.24
C GLN A 56 10.30 7.99 -11.30
N HIS A 57 10.70 9.14 -11.83
CA HIS A 57 9.77 10.21 -12.17
C HIS A 57 10.39 11.09 -13.25
N ILE A 58 9.55 11.89 -13.87
CA ILE A 58 9.97 12.98 -14.75
C ILE A 58 10.30 14.19 -13.87
N TRP A 59 11.40 14.86 -14.17
CA TRP A 59 11.72 16.21 -13.71
C TRP A 59 11.51 17.18 -14.86
N LYS A 60 10.61 18.14 -14.68
CA LYS A 60 10.29 19.17 -15.66
C LYS A 60 10.84 20.50 -15.19
N GLU A 61 11.73 21.07 -15.99
CA GLU A 61 12.30 22.40 -15.76
C GLU A 61 12.36 23.15 -17.08
N GLY A 62 11.72 24.33 -17.13
CA GLY A 62 11.53 25.08 -18.37
C GLY A 62 10.77 24.28 -19.45
N GLY A 63 11.29 24.27 -20.68
CA GLY A 63 10.72 23.54 -21.82
C GLY A 63 11.15 22.08 -21.93
N GLY A 64 12.08 21.63 -21.08
CA GLY A 64 12.65 20.27 -21.12
C GLY A 64 12.05 19.33 -20.07
N HIS A 65 12.28 18.04 -20.26
CA HIS A 65 11.99 17.02 -19.25
C HIS A 65 13.07 15.93 -19.26
N VAL A 66 13.43 15.43 -18.07
CA VAL A 66 14.41 14.35 -17.88
C VAL A 66 13.81 13.31 -16.95
N VAL A 67 14.06 12.03 -17.20
CA VAL A 67 13.65 10.95 -16.30
C VAL A 67 14.74 10.71 -15.26
N TRP A 68 14.38 10.79 -14.00
CA TRP A 68 15.25 10.53 -12.86
C TRP A 68 14.88 9.20 -12.20
N LYS A 69 15.91 8.43 -11.82
CA LYS A 69 15.77 7.18 -11.08
C LYS A 69 16.60 7.24 -9.81
N GLY A 70 16.06 6.73 -8.72
CA GLY A 70 16.73 6.79 -7.44
C GLY A 70 16.08 5.92 -6.38
N THR A 71 16.60 6.03 -5.16
CA THR A 71 16.12 5.32 -3.98
C THR A 71 15.66 6.33 -2.95
N VAL A 72 14.45 6.15 -2.40
CA VAL A 72 13.98 6.94 -1.27
C VAL A 72 14.66 6.42 0.00
N LEU A 73 15.48 7.25 0.62
CA LEU A 73 16.25 6.89 1.81
C LEU A 73 15.43 7.04 3.08
N ASP A 74 14.70 8.14 3.19
CA ASP A 74 13.94 8.47 4.39
C ASP A 74 12.79 9.45 4.11
N GLN A 75 11.87 9.56 5.05
CA GLN A 75 10.81 10.55 5.09
C GLN A 75 10.97 11.41 6.35
N VAL A 76 11.09 12.72 6.17
CA VAL A 76 11.43 13.63 7.28
C VAL A 76 10.27 13.67 8.31
N PRO A 77 10.50 13.33 9.60
CA PRO A 77 9.41 13.24 10.58
C PRO A 77 8.69 14.56 10.83
N VAL A 78 9.42 15.68 10.83
CA VAL A 78 8.86 17.03 11.07
C VAL A 78 8.15 17.61 9.84
N ASN A 79 8.38 17.06 8.66
CA ASN A 79 7.64 17.37 7.44
C ASN A 79 7.45 16.09 6.60
N PRO A 80 6.36 15.33 6.82
CA PRO A 80 6.11 14.09 6.09
C PRO A 80 5.88 14.26 4.58
N SER A 81 5.84 15.49 4.07
CA SER A 81 5.82 15.70 2.62
C SER A 81 7.20 15.57 1.99
N LEU A 82 8.26 15.81 2.76
CA LEU A 82 9.65 15.84 2.32
C LEU A 82 10.29 14.45 2.43
N TYR A 83 10.82 13.99 1.30
CA TYR A 83 11.57 12.73 1.19
C TYR A 83 13.04 13.04 0.93
N LEU A 84 13.93 12.20 1.47
CA LEU A 84 15.35 12.19 1.14
C LEU A 84 15.59 11.13 0.06
N ILE A 85 16.21 11.50 -1.06
CA ILE A 85 16.40 10.63 -2.23
C ILE A 85 17.86 10.64 -2.66
N LYS A 86 18.39 9.45 -2.94
CA LYS A 86 19.68 9.26 -3.65
C LYS A 86 19.39 8.89 -5.09
N TYR A 87 19.75 9.76 -6.03
CA TYR A 87 19.63 9.48 -7.46
C TYR A 87 20.81 8.64 -7.99
N ASP A 88 20.56 7.91 -9.06
CA ASP A 88 21.58 7.13 -9.75
C ASP A 88 22.60 8.05 -10.42
N GLY A 89 23.90 7.73 -10.29
CA GLY A 89 24.97 8.50 -10.92
C GLY A 89 25.38 9.81 -10.23
N PHE A 90 24.72 10.18 -9.12
CA PHE A 90 25.05 11.40 -8.36
C PHE A 90 25.29 11.09 -6.89
N ASP A 91 26.38 11.56 -6.29
CA ASP A 91 26.71 11.24 -4.89
C ASP A 91 25.85 11.99 -3.86
N CYS A 92 25.29 13.14 -4.24
CA CYS A 92 24.45 13.97 -3.36
C CYS A 92 23.13 13.31 -2.98
N VAL A 93 22.62 13.68 -1.79
CA VAL A 93 21.26 13.40 -1.34
C VAL A 93 20.37 14.63 -1.59
N TYR A 94 19.19 14.40 -2.14
CA TYR A 94 18.22 15.44 -2.49
C TYR A 94 16.98 15.37 -1.59
N GLY A 95 16.50 16.53 -1.15
CA GLY A 95 15.23 16.66 -0.43
C GLY A 95 14.13 17.16 -1.35
N LEU A 96 13.07 16.38 -1.58
CA LEU A 96 11.94 16.78 -2.43
C LEU A 96 10.58 16.45 -1.81
N GLU A 97 9.62 17.35 -1.99
CA GLU A 97 8.23 17.05 -1.71
C GLU A 97 7.58 16.33 -2.91
N LEU A 98 7.94 15.06 -3.13
CA LEU A 98 7.63 14.27 -4.33
C LEU A 98 6.15 14.29 -4.79
N HIS A 99 5.21 14.54 -3.88
CA HIS A 99 3.77 14.56 -4.16
C HIS A 99 3.17 15.98 -4.28
N LYS A 100 3.98 17.01 -4.10
CA LYS A 100 3.57 18.43 -4.10
C LYS A 100 4.39 19.28 -5.06
N ASP A 101 5.62 18.88 -5.36
CA ASP A 101 6.50 19.59 -6.30
C ASP A 101 6.00 19.39 -7.74
N GLU A 102 5.56 20.47 -8.38
CA GLU A 102 4.99 20.45 -9.74
C GLU A 102 5.99 20.05 -10.83
N ARG A 103 7.29 20.15 -10.53
CA ARG A 103 8.37 19.69 -11.42
C ARG A 103 8.43 18.17 -11.46
N VAL A 104 7.95 17.50 -10.41
CA VAL A 104 7.91 16.03 -10.31
C VAL A 104 6.62 15.53 -10.97
N GLN A 105 6.75 14.76 -12.05
CA GLN A 105 5.61 14.20 -12.78
C GLN A 105 5.77 12.69 -12.98
N GLY A 106 4.67 11.96 -13.04
CA GLY A 106 4.69 10.52 -13.34
C GLY A 106 5.51 9.70 -12.34
N LEU A 107 5.44 10.04 -11.05
CA LEU A 107 6.11 9.28 -9.99
C LEU A 107 5.62 7.83 -9.98
N GLU A 108 6.55 6.90 -10.15
CA GLU A 108 6.32 5.47 -10.14
C GLU A 108 7.30 4.77 -9.19
N VAL A 109 6.79 3.80 -8.43
CA VAL A 109 7.61 2.91 -7.61
C VAL A 109 8.02 1.72 -8.46
N LEU A 110 9.32 1.53 -8.63
CA LEU A 110 9.90 0.42 -9.39
C LEU A 110 9.87 -0.87 -8.54
N PRO A 111 9.80 -2.06 -9.19
CA PRO A 111 9.79 -3.34 -8.49
C PRO A 111 11.12 -3.65 -7.78
N ASP A 112 12.21 -3.04 -8.24
CA ASP A 112 13.54 -3.21 -7.68
C ASP A 112 13.59 -2.68 -6.24
N ARG A 113 14.13 -3.50 -5.34
CA ARG A 113 14.41 -3.09 -3.96
C ARG A 113 15.91 -2.91 -3.80
N LEU A 114 16.29 -1.98 -2.92
CA LEU A 114 17.68 -1.77 -2.56
C LEU A 114 18.34 -3.10 -2.17
N ALA A 115 19.40 -3.47 -2.89
CA ALA A 115 20.22 -4.60 -2.51
C ALA A 115 20.88 -4.28 -1.16
N LYS A 116 20.60 -5.09 -0.14
CA LYS A 116 21.27 -4.96 1.16
C LYS A 116 22.70 -5.47 1.00
N SER A 117 23.68 -4.58 1.00
CA SER A 117 25.08 -5.00 1.14
C SER A 117 25.37 -5.33 2.60
N ARG A 118 26.32 -6.23 2.82
CA ARG A 118 26.86 -6.49 4.16
C ARG A 118 28.00 -5.52 4.40
N LEU A 119 27.98 -4.84 5.55
CA LEU A 119 29.14 -4.10 6.02
C LEU A 119 30.27 -5.09 6.30
N THR A 120 31.47 -4.79 5.80
CA THR A 120 32.65 -5.66 5.93
C THR A 120 33.31 -5.51 7.30
N ASP A 121 33.40 -4.30 7.81
CA ASP A 121 33.91 -3.97 9.14
C ASP A 121 32.99 -2.97 9.83
N VAL A 122 32.08 -3.50 10.67
CA VAL A 122 31.13 -2.69 11.45
C VAL A 122 31.86 -1.82 12.47
N SER A 123 32.93 -2.33 13.07
CA SER A 123 33.67 -1.61 14.12
C SER A 123 34.40 -0.38 13.59
N LEU A 124 35.01 -0.51 12.41
CA LEU A 124 35.62 0.60 11.72
C LEU A 124 34.57 1.63 11.29
N ALA A 125 33.47 1.17 10.69
CA ALA A 125 32.39 2.06 10.26
C ALA A 125 31.84 2.89 11.42
N ASP A 126 31.58 2.27 12.57
CA ASP A 126 31.11 2.95 13.77
C ASP A 126 32.16 3.95 14.31
N SER A 127 33.45 3.58 14.27
CA SER A 127 34.54 4.45 14.70
C SER A 127 34.72 5.69 13.82
N MET A 128 34.27 5.67 12.56
CA MET A 128 34.37 6.79 11.63
C MET A 128 33.27 7.84 11.85
N ILE A 129 32.16 7.49 12.51
CA ILE A 129 31.02 8.39 12.71
C ILE A 129 31.44 9.58 13.59
N GLY A 130 31.18 10.80 13.10
CA GLY A 130 31.50 12.03 13.81
C GLY A 130 32.99 12.39 13.85
N LYS A 131 33.84 11.73 13.05
CA LYS A 131 35.27 12.06 12.91
C LYS A 131 35.51 13.03 11.76
N ALA A 132 36.51 13.89 11.91
CA ALA A 132 37.06 14.64 10.79
C ALA A 132 37.77 13.68 9.82
N VAL A 133 37.61 13.90 8.53
CA VAL A 133 38.20 13.08 7.47
C VAL A 133 38.79 13.97 6.38
N GLU A 134 39.89 13.52 5.79
CA GLU A 134 40.38 14.02 4.52
C GLU A 134 39.93 13.06 3.42
N HIS A 135 39.02 13.51 2.55
CA HIS A 135 38.53 12.72 1.44
C HIS A 135 39.19 13.19 0.14
N MET A 136 40.02 12.33 -0.45
CA MET A 136 40.76 12.63 -1.67
C MET A 136 39.89 12.33 -2.90
N PHE A 137 39.85 13.27 -3.84
CA PHE A 137 39.20 13.11 -5.13
C PHE A 137 40.25 13.17 -6.23
N GLU A 138 40.08 12.35 -7.26
CA GLU A 138 40.87 12.44 -8.49
C GLU A 138 40.37 13.62 -9.34
N THR A 139 41.29 14.32 -9.99
CA THR A 139 40.98 15.38 -10.96
C THR A 139 41.14 14.84 -12.38
N GLU A 140 40.36 15.38 -13.31
CA GLU A 140 40.47 15.08 -14.75
C GLU A 140 41.84 15.41 -15.36
#